data_AF-A0AAU2MM55-F1
#
_entry.id   AF-A0AAU2MM55-F1
#
_cell.length_a   1.000
_cell.length_b   1.000
_cell.length_c   1.000
_cell.angle_alpha   90.00
_cell.angle_beta   90.00
_cell.angle_gamma   90.00
#
_symmetry.space_group_name_H-M   'P 1'
#
loop_
_entity.id
_entity.type
_entity.pdbx_description
1 polymer ?
#
loop_
_entity_poly.entity_id
_entity_poly.type
_entity_poly.pdbx_seq_one_letter_code
_entity_poly.pdbx_strand_id
1 'polypeptide(L)'
;MSEQTSRSVSLSHSEFTRLYFLTRELNEFPAEKLQGFGCDAEELEDLLSRLRSARRQSKEHGEALRLTLVFSTTLPESDAAPALAHDGDNHTRAAPAHMTVTVPASVAQWWAPAAHWVLHAHSPREISLRTGYSTDELREALAALPD
;
A
#
# COMPACT_ATOMS: atom_id res chain seq x y z
N MET A 1 24.80 -13.24 12.61
CA MET A 1 24.36 -12.42 11.47
C MET A 1 22.85 -12.55 11.42
N SER A 2 22.13 -11.50 11.82
CA SER A 2 20.68 -11.54 11.97
C SER A 2 20.04 -11.54 10.59
N GLU A 3 19.28 -12.59 10.27
CA GLU A 3 18.37 -12.60 9.13
C GLU A 3 17.33 -11.50 9.36
N GLN A 4 17.46 -10.38 8.65
CA GLN A 4 16.40 -9.37 8.60
C GLN A 4 15.20 -10.02 7.92
N THR A 5 14.20 -10.41 8.70
CA THR A 5 12.90 -10.85 8.22
C THR A 5 12.16 -9.65 7.64
N SER A 6 12.54 -9.25 6.42
CA SER A 6 11.77 -8.29 5.63
C SER A 6 10.49 -8.98 5.19
N ARG A 7 9.36 -8.58 5.78
CA ARG A 7 8.04 -9.04 5.33
C ARG A 7 7.69 -8.26 4.07
N SER A 8 7.20 -8.95 3.04
CA SER A 8 6.78 -8.28 1.81
C SER A 8 5.48 -8.86 1.26
N VAL A 9 4.73 -8.03 0.55
CA VAL A 9 3.46 -8.39 -0.10
C VAL A 9 3.49 -7.88 -1.52
N SER A 10 3.10 -8.74 -2.48
CA SER A 10 2.96 -8.36 -3.88
C SER A 10 1.49 -8.15 -4.23
N LEU A 11 1.17 -6.95 -4.69
CA LEU A 11 -0.15 -6.48 -5.06
C LEU A 11 -0.25 -6.29 -6.57
N SER A 12 -1.44 -6.52 -7.12
CA SER A 12 -1.84 -5.96 -8.41
C SER A 12 -1.98 -4.44 -8.31
N HIS A 13 -2.04 -3.77 -9.47
CA HIS A 13 -2.28 -2.34 -9.52
C HIS A 13 -3.63 -1.96 -8.91
N SER A 14 -4.67 -2.74 -9.17
CA SER A 14 -6.01 -2.57 -8.62
C SER A 14 -6.06 -2.73 -7.10
N GLU A 15 -5.44 -3.78 -6.55
CA GLU A 15 -5.32 -4.00 -5.10
C GLU A 15 -4.60 -2.84 -4.42
N PHE A 16 -3.45 -2.43 -4.96
CA PHE A 16 -2.71 -1.29 -4.46
C PHE A 16 -3.51 0.01 -4.52
N THR A 17 -4.24 0.25 -5.60
CA THR A 17 -5.04 1.48 -5.75
C THR A 17 -6.17 1.52 -4.74
N ARG A 18 -6.86 0.40 -4.52
CA ARG A 18 -7.89 0.24 -3.47
C ARG A 18 -7.31 0.50 -2.08
N LEU A 19 -6.17 -0.11 -1.76
CA LEU A 19 -5.46 0.12 -0.50
C LEU A 19 -5.11 1.60 -0.31
N TYR A 20 -4.51 2.25 -1.32
CA TYR A 20 -4.18 3.68 -1.24
C TYR A 20 -5.40 4.56 -0.89
N PHE A 21 -6.52 4.33 -1.58
CA PHE A 21 -7.72 5.13 -1.34
C PHE A 21 -8.30 4.88 0.04
N LEU A 22 -8.28 3.64 0.52
CA LEU A 22 -8.71 3.31 1.88
C LEU A 22 -7.78 3.91 2.94
N THR A 23 -6.45 3.79 2.78
CA THR A 23 -5.47 4.40 3.69
C THR A 23 -5.65 5.91 3.78
N ARG A 24 -5.99 6.58 2.68
CA ARG A 24 -6.23 8.03 2.67
C ARG A 24 -7.39 8.43 3.57
N GLU A 25 -8.41 7.58 3.73
CA GLU A 25 -9.54 7.87 4.60
C GLU A 25 -9.15 7.86 6.10
N LEU A 26 -7.98 7.32 6.48
CA LEU A 26 -7.49 7.42 7.85
C LEU A 26 -7.24 8.87 8.29
N ASN A 27 -6.88 9.77 7.37
CA ASN A 27 -6.68 11.20 7.67
C ASN A 27 -7.95 11.92 8.15
N GLU A 28 -9.11 11.29 7.99
CA GLU A 28 -10.40 11.86 8.35
C GLU A 28 -10.77 11.53 9.80
N PHE A 29 -9.98 10.69 10.46
CA PHE A 29 -10.15 10.31 11.86
C PHE A 29 -9.27 11.14 12.78
N PRO A 30 -9.72 11.42 14.01
CA PRO A 30 -8.90 12.11 15.01
C PRO A 30 -7.61 11.36 15.31
N ALA A 31 -6.50 12.10 15.51
CA ALA A 31 -5.19 11.52 15.77
C ALA A 31 -5.20 10.60 17.01
N GLU A 32 -5.99 10.92 18.04
CA GLU A 32 -6.11 10.11 19.25
C GLU A 32 -6.68 8.72 18.98
N LYS A 33 -7.54 8.60 17.96
CA LYS A 33 -8.09 7.31 17.54
C LYS A 33 -7.05 6.48 16.79
N LEU A 34 -6.28 7.12 15.91
CA LEU A 34 -5.21 6.47 15.16
C LEU A 34 -4.08 6.00 16.09
N GLN A 35 -3.71 6.82 17.08
CA GLN A 35 -2.75 6.45 18.13
C GLN A 35 -3.20 5.21 18.91
N GLY A 36 -4.51 4.99 19.09
CA GLY A 36 -5.04 3.77 19.70
C GLY A 36 -4.70 2.48 18.95
N PHE A 37 -4.36 2.56 17.66
CA PHE A 37 -3.85 1.46 16.85
C PHE A 37 -2.32 1.39 16.80
N GLY A 38 -1.62 2.36 17.41
CA GLY A 38 -0.17 2.52 17.26
C GLY A 38 0.25 3.27 16.00
N CYS A 39 -0.70 3.89 15.30
CA CYS A 39 -0.43 4.74 14.14
C CYS A 39 -0.10 6.16 14.62
N ASP A 40 1.13 6.60 14.38
CA ASP A 40 1.51 7.99 14.56
C ASP A 40 1.10 8.84 13.34
N ALA A 41 0.85 10.14 13.55
CA ALA A 41 0.43 11.05 12.49
C ALA A 41 1.53 11.28 11.45
N GLU A 42 2.80 11.40 11.88
CA GLU A 42 3.93 11.55 10.96
C GLU A 42 4.14 10.27 10.15
N GLU A 43 3.95 9.11 10.78
CA GLU A 43 4.06 7.82 10.12
C GLU A 43 2.94 7.60 9.08
N LEU A 44 1.70 8.04 9.38
CA LEU A 44 0.60 8.02 8.41
C LEU A 44 0.89 8.96 7.22
N GLU A 45 1.42 10.15 7.48
CA GLU A 45 1.79 11.10 6.43
C GLU A 45 2.91 10.53 5.53
N ASP A 46 3.96 9.94 6.12
CA ASP A 46 5.04 9.27 5.39
C ASP A 46 4.49 8.13 4.53
N LEU A 47 3.66 7.25 5.11
CA LEU A 47 3.00 6.17 4.37
C LEU A 47 2.20 6.71 3.18
N LEU A 48 1.35 7.71 3.40
CA LEU A 48 0.54 8.30 2.32
C LEU A 48 1.38 8.99 1.26
N SER A 49 2.50 9.61 1.63
CA SER A 49 3.45 10.21 0.69
C SER A 49 4.06 9.14 -0.23
N ARG A 50 4.55 8.04 0.35
CA ARG A 50 5.14 6.91 -0.38
C ARG A 50 4.12 6.25 -1.32
N LEU A 51 2.93 5.94 -0.82
CA LEU A 51 1.87 5.34 -1.63
C LEU A 51 1.40 6.30 -2.74
N ARG A 52 1.34 7.61 -2.47
CA ARG A 52 1.00 8.61 -3.50
C ARG A 52 2.06 8.68 -4.59
N SER A 53 3.34 8.65 -4.23
CA SER A 53 4.47 8.62 -5.18
C SER A 53 4.38 7.36 -6.05
N ALA A 54 4.26 6.20 -5.42
CA ALA A 54 4.13 4.92 -6.10
C ALA A 54 2.93 4.89 -7.05
N ARG A 55 1.78 5.44 -6.62
CA ARG A 55 0.59 5.53 -7.47
C ARG A 55 0.82 6.38 -8.71
N ARG A 56 1.48 7.53 -8.59
CA ARG A 56 1.79 8.39 -9.73
C ARG A 56 2.65 7.67 -10.77
N GLN A 57 3.68 6.97 -10.31
CA GLN A 57 4.59 6.23 -11.18
C GLN A 57 3.94 4.96 -11.77
N SER A 58 3.04 4.31 -11.04
CA SER A 58 2.34 3.11 -11.50
C SER A 58 1.33 3.36 -12.63
N LYS A 59 0.90 4.61 -12.83
CA LYS A 59 -0.21 4.97 -13.73
C LYS A 59 0.08 4.62 -15.19
N GLU A 60 1.34 4.68 -15.61
CA GLU A 60 1.76 4.37 -16.98
C GLU A 60 1.72 2.87 -17.28
N HIS A 61 1.81 2.03 -16.25
CA HIS A 61 1.87 0.58 -16.38
C HIS A 61 0.51 -0.10 -16.14
N GLY A 62 -0.38 0.50 -15.35
CA GLY A 62 -1.70 -0.06 -15.04
C GLY A 62 -1.62 -1.49 -14.49
N GLU A 63 -2.56 -2.36 -14.88
CA GLU A 63 -2.61 -3.77 -14.41
C GLU A 63 -1.42 -4.65 -14.87
N ALA A 64 -0.57 -4.16 -15.78
CA ALA A 64 0.68 -4.85 -16.11
C ALA A 64 1.75 -4.69 -15.02
N LEU A 65 1.53 -3.82 -14.02
CA LEU A 65 2.42 -3.62 -12.89
C LEU A 65 2.12 -4.59 -11.75
N ARG A 66 3.19 -5.16 -11.17
CA ARG A 66 3.17 -5.79 -9.86
C ARG A 66 3.91 -4.89 -8.87
N LEU A 67 3.22 -4.49 -7.79
CA LEU A 67 3.78 -3.63 -6.75
C LEU A 67 4.09 -4.46 -5.51
N THR A 68 5.34 -4.42 -5.05
CA THR A 68 5.78 -5.10 -3.84
C THR A 68 5.94 -4.09 -2.71
N LEU A 69 5.15 -4.23 -1.65
CA LEU A 69 5.36 -3.52 -0.39
C LEU A 69 6.38 -4.29 0.44
N VAL A 70 7.44 -3.62 0.89
CA VAL A 70 8.48 -4.20 1.77
C VAL A 70 8.44 -3.47 3.11
N PHE A 71 8.15 -4.22 4.18
CA PHE A 71 8.11 -3.72 5.54
C PHE A 71 9.49 -3.86 6.17
N SER A 72 10.16 -2.74 6.42
CA SER A 72 11.57 -2.72 6.81
C SER A 72 11.82 -1.77 7.98
N THR A 73 12.74 -2.16 8.86
CA THR A 73 13.28 -1.26 9.91
C THR A 73 14.37 -0.34 9.36
N THR A 74 14.86 -0.61 8.15
CA THR A 74 15.83 0.22 7.43
C THR A 74 15.17 0.78 6.17
N LEU A 75 14.81 2.07 6.22
CA LEU A 75 14.20 2.76 5.09
C LEU A 75 15.31 3.25 4.15
N PRO A 76 15.19 3.00 2.83
CA PRO A 76 16.12 3.58 1.86
C PRO A 76 15.92 5.10 1.77
N GLU A 77 17.00 5.84 1.51
CA GLU A 77 16.97 7.31 1.31
C GLU A 77 16.20 7.72 0.04
N SER A 78 15.98 6.78 -0.90
CA SER A 78 15.30 7.05 -2.18
C SER A 78 14.14 6.09 -2.39
N ASP A 79 12.97 6.68 -2.68
CA ASP A 79 11.69 6.00 -2.74
C ASP A 79 11.43 5.46 -4.15
N ALA A 80 11.13 4.16 -4.21
CA ALA A 80 10.50 3.42 -5.29
C ALA A 80 10.74 3.95 -6.72
N ALA A 81 11.75 3.44 -7.42
CA ALA A 81 11.83 3.53 -8.87
C ALA A 81 11.31 2.23 -9.50
N PRO A 82 10.50 2.29 -10.58
CA PRO A 82 10.14 1.09 -11.32
C PRO A 82 11.41 0.46 -11.89
N ALA A 83 11.68 -0.79 -11.51
CA ALA A 83 12.74 -1.56 -12.14
C ALA A 83 12.16 -2.10 -13.46
N LEU A 84 12.45 -1.40 -14.57
CA LEU A 84 12.22 -1.96 -15.89
C LEU A 84 13.19 -3.14 -16.07
N ALA A 85 12.65 -4.32 -16.38
CA ALA A 85 13.48 -5.40 -16.89
C ALA A 85 14.16 -4.90 -18.16
N HIS A 86 15.47 -4.66 -18.11
CA HIS A 86 16.26 -4.38 -19.29
C HIS A 86 16.39 -5.70 -20.05
N ASP A 87 15.52 -5.91 -21.04
CA ASP A 87 15.59 -7.05 -21.95
C ASP A 87 16.86 -6.93 -22.81
N GLY A 88 17.85 -7.74 -22.46
CA GLY A 88 18.81 -8.23 -23.44
C GLY A 88 18.13 -9.33 -24.26
N ASP A 89 17.86 -9.03 -25.53
CA ASP A 89 17.54 -9.96 -26.63
C ASP A 89 17.02 -11.35 -26.23
N ASN A 90 15.70 -11.50 -26.10
CA ASN A 90 14.99 -12.64 -26.69
C ASN A 90 13.48 -12.43 -26.69
N HIS A 91 12.79 -12.85 -27.76
CA HIS A 91 11.34 -12.82 -27.91
C HIS A 91 10.60 -13.68 -26.88
N THR A 92 10.53 -13.19 -25.63
CA THR A 92 9.78 -13.81 -24.54
C THR A 92 8.86 -12.74 -23.97
N ARG A 93 7.56 -12.97 -24.09
CA ARG A 93 6.43 -12.27 -23.42
C ARG A 93 6.90 -11.22 -22.38
N ALA A 94 6.74 -9.93 -22.72
CA ALA A 94 7.21 -8.81 -21.91
C ALA A 94 6.98 -9.06 -20.41
N ALA A 95 8.05 -9.08 -19.63
CA ALA A 95 7.95 -9.28 -18.19
C ALA A 95 7.07 -8.17 -17.59
N PRO A 96 6.17 -8.50 -16.63
CA PRO A 96 5.38 -7.48 -15.97
C PRO A 96 6.31 -6.44 -15.35
N ALA A 97 5.91 -5.17 -15.40
CA ALA A 97 6.68 -4.12 -14.74
C ALA A 97 6.63 -4.39 -13.22
N HIS A 98 7.77 -4.25 -12.54
CA HIS A 98 7.85 -4.44 -11.09
C HIS A 98 8.22 -3.12 -10.41
N MET A 99 7.49 -2.80 -9.35
CA MET A 99 7.77 -1.65 -8.50
C MET A 99 7.86 -2.10 -7.05
N THR A 100 8.87 -1.62 -6.33
CA THR A 100 9.02 -1.91 -4.90
C THR A 100 8.85 -0.63 -4.11
N VAL A 101 7.99 -0.65 -3.11
CA VAL A 101 7.77 0.44 -2.16
C VAL A 101 8.17 -0.05 -0.78
N THR A 102 9.13 0.61 -0.16
CA THR A 102 9.54 0.25 1.20
C THR A 102 8.79 1.13 2.19
N VAL A 103 8.18 0.51 3.19
CA VAL A 103 7.45 1.19 4.27
C VAL A 103 8.04 0.78 5.63
N PRO A 104 7.87 1.62 6.67
CA PRO A 104 8.34 1.28 8.00
C PRO A 104 7.73 -0.05 8.49
N ALA A 105 8.52 -0.88 9.15
CA ALA A 105 8.05 -2.17 9.67
C ALA A 105 6.89 -2.03 10.68
N SER A 106 6.85 -0.93 11.43
CA SER A 106 5.76 -0.57 12.36
C SER A 106 4.41 -0.45 11.66
N VAL A 107 4.37 -0.01 10.40
CA VAL A 107 3.13 0.08 9.61
C VAL A 107 2.41 -1.26 9.50
N ALA A 108 3.14 -2.38 9.43
CA ALA A 108 2.54 -3.71 9.36
C ALA A 108 1.62 -3.99 10.57
N GLN A 109 1.91 -3.42 11.74
CA GLN A 109 1.20 -3.71 12.99
C GLN A 109 -0.15 -3.00 13.10
N TRP A 110 -0.31 -1.86 12.42
CA TRP A 110 -1.48 -1.00 12.60
C TRP A 110 -2.29 -0.78 11.32
N TRP A 111 -1.71 -0.97 10.13
CA TRP A 111 -2.37 -0.59 8.89
C TRP A 111 -3.67 -1.37 8.63
N ALA A 112 -3.63 -2.70 8.68
CA ALA A 112 -4.83 -3.51 8.49
C ALA A 112 -5.89 -3.24 9.58
N PRO A 113 -5.57 -3.26 10.89
CA PRO A 113 -6.54 -2.91 11.94
C PRO A 113 -7.17 -1.52 11.78
N ALA A 114 -6.36 -0.48 11.52
CA ALA A 114 -6.86 0.88 11.36
C ALA A 114 -7.74 1.02 10.12
N ALA A 115 -7.37 0.41 9.00
CA ALA A 115 -8.16 0.45 7.78
C ALA A 115 -9.46 -0.37 7.90
N HIS A 116 -9.45 -1.49 8.64
CA HIS A 116 -10.67 -2.21 8.99
C HIS A 116 -11.63 -1.33 9.79
N TRP A 117 -11.12 -0.52 10.73
CA TRP A 117 -11.94 0.42 11.48
C TRP A 117 -12.65 1.43 10.57
N VAL A 118 -11.97 1.96 9.54
CA VAL A 118 -12.62 2.84 8.54
C VAL A 118 -13.83 2.16 7.90
N LEU A 119 -13.69 0.89 7.50
CA LEU A 119 -14.79 0.13 6.90
C LEU A 119 -15.95 -0.13 7.88
N HIS A 120 -15.70 -0.13 9.20
CA HIS A 120 -16.71 -0.26 10.24
C HIS A 120 -17.37 1.07 10.62
N ALA A 121 -16.62 2.17 10.58
CA ALA A 121 -17.09 3.49 10.98
C ALA A 121 -18.05 4.13 9.97
N HIS A 122 -17.99 3.70 8.71
CA HIS A 122 -18.81 4.23 7.63
C HIS A 122 -19.79 3.19 7.10
N SER A 123 -20.93 3.65 6.59
CA SER A 123 -21.85 2.75 5.87
C SER A 123 -21.22 2.29 4.55
N PRO A 124 -21.60 1.10 4.01
CA PRO A 124 -21.08 0.63 2.73
C PRO A 124 -21.27 1.63 1.58
N ARG A 125 -22.41 2.33 1.58
CA ARG A 125 -22.72 3.37 0.58
C ARG A 125 -21.77 4.56 0.70
N GLU A 126 -21.49 5.00 1.92
CA GLU A 126 -20.60 6.15 2.16
C GLU A 126 -19.17 5.83 1.72
N ILE A 127 -18.65 4.67 2.10
CA ILE A 127 -17.32 4.21 1.66
C ILE A 127 -17.22 4.15 0.13
N SER A 128 -18.26 3.64 -0.53
CA SER A 128 -18.27 3.58 -2.00
C SER A 128 -18.26 4.96 -2.64
N LEU A 129 -18.96 5.95 -2.08
CA LEU A 129 -18.93 7.33 -2.58
C LEU A 129 -17.56 8.01 -2.37
N ARG A 130 -16.88 7.72 -1.26
CA ARG A 130 -15.59 8.35 -0.89
C ARG A 130 -14.40 7.76 -1.65
N THR A 131 -14.39 6.44 -1.79
CA THR A 131 -13.27 5.68 -2.35
C THR A 131 -13.47 5.29 -3.82
N GLY A 132 -14.72 5.20 -4.28
CA GLY A 132 -15.07 4.66 -5.59
C GLY A 132 -15.16 3.13 -5.64
N TYR A 133 -14.97 2.43 -4.52
CA TYR A 133 -14.94 0.97 -4.44
C TYR A 133 -15.99 0.42 -3.47
N SER A 134 -16.48 -0.78 -3.74
CA SER A 134 -17.35 -1.49 -2.79
C SER A 134 -16.58 -1.89 -1.54
N THR A 135 -17.28 -2.07 -0.42
CA THR A 135 -16.66 -2.53 0.84
C THR A 135 -15.99 -3.91 0.67
N ASP A 136 -16.52 -4.77 -0.19
CA ASP A 136 -15.95 -6.10 -0.41
C ASP A 136 -14.62 -6.04 -1.19
N GLU A 137 -14.52 -5.19 -2.22
CA GLU A 137 -13.27 -4.94 -2.93
C GLU A 137 -12.18 -4.37 -2.00
N LEU A 138 -12.58 -3.53 -1.05
CA LEU A 138 -11.67 -2.95 -0.07
C LEU A 138 -11.22 -3.98 0.98
N ARG A 139 -12.11 -4.87 1.41
CA ARG A 139 -11.75 -5.99 2.30
C ARG A 139 -10.81 -6.98 1.62
N GLU A 140 -11.04 -7.30 0.35
CA GLU A 140 -10.16 -8.15 -0.44
C GLU A 140 -8.75 -7.54 -0.52
N ALA A 141 -8.66 -6.24 -0.81
CA ALA A 141 -7.38 -5.54 -0.87
C ALA A 141 -6.67 -5.50 0.51
N LEU A 142 -7.42 -5.34 1.61
CA LEU A 142 -6.87 -5.41 2.97
C LEU A 142 -6.38 -6.80 3.36
N ALA A 143 -7.03 -7.87 2.90
CA ALA A 143 -6.62 -9.24 3.21
C ALA A 143 -5.25 -9.61 2.63
N ALA A 144 -4.72 -8.81 1.69
CA ALA A 144 -3.37 -8.97 1.19
C ALA A 144 -2.31 -8.41 2.16
N LEU A 145 -2.68 -7.50 3.07
CA LEU A 145 -1.74 -6.93 4.03
C LEU A 145 -1.29 -7.97 5.07
N PRO A 146 -0.07 -7.81 5.61
CA PRO A 146 0.41 -8.66 6.68
C PRO A 146 -0.35 -8.43 7.99
N ASP A 147 -0.80 -9.51 8.64
CA ASP A 147 -1.27 -9.54 10.05
C ASP A 147 -0.23 -9.05 11.06
#